data_AF-A0A967UKM6-F1
#
_entry.id   AF-A0A967UKM6-F1
#
_cell.length_a   1.000
_cell.length_b   1.000
_cell.length_c   1.000
_cell.angle_alpha   90.00
_cell.angle_beta   90.00
_cell.angle_gamma   90.00
#
_symmetry.space_group_name_H-M   'P 1'
#
loop_
_entity.id
_entity.type
_entity.pdbx_description
1 polymer ?
#
loop_
_entity_poly.entity_id
_entity_poly.type
_entity_poly.pdbx_seq_one_letter_code
_entity_poly.pdbx_strand_id
1 'polypeptide(L)' 'ADPAHAGVLAECERRLRTVVDPDAVDRMAKHDQAESIARHGGRDAIIARGTFGYTPAPGETPEFK' A
#
# COMPACT_ATOMS: atom_id res chain seq x y z
N ALA A 1 13.80 20.01 2.52
CA ALA A 1 14.06 19.79 1.08
C ALA A 1 15.24 20.66 0.69
N ASP A 2 16.19 20.13 -0.08
CA ASP A 2 17.32 20.91 -0.61
C ASP A 2 16.82 21.80 -1.77
N PRO A 3 17.01 23.13 -1.71
CA PRO A 3 16.62 24.05 -2.79
C PRO A 3 17.22 23.68 -4.16
N ALA A 4 18.40 23.06 -4.20
CA ALA A 4 19.06 22.64 -5.44
C ALA A 4 18.22 21.63 -6.25
N HIS A 5 17.28 20.93 -5.61
CA HIS A 5 16.43 19.92 -6.26
C HIS A 5 15.01 20.42 -6.55
N ALA A 6 14.68 21.68 -6.27
CA ALA A 6 13.31 22.20 -6.41
C ALA A 6 12.75 22.08 -7.85
N GLY A 7 13.57 22.35 -8.87
CA GLY A 7 13.17 22.23 -10.27
C GLY A 7 12.85 20.78 -10.68
N VAL A 8 13.66 19.83 -10.22
CA VAL A 8 13.45 18.40 -10.48
C VAL A 8 12.15 17.92 -9.82
N LEU A 9 11.89 18.32 -8.58
CA LEU A 9 10.66 17.97 -7.87
C LEU A 9 9.41 18.51 -8.59
N ALA A 10 9.45 19.76 -9.05
CA ALA A 10 8.35 20.37 -9.79
C ALA A 10 8.06 19.63 -11.10
N GLU A 11 9.09 19.19 -11.82
CA GLU A 11 8.93 18.41 -13.05
C GLU A 11 8.36 17.01 -12.77
N CYS A 12 8.85 16.31 -11.74
CA CYS A 12 8.29 15.02 -11.32
C CYS A 12 6.81 15.14 -10.97
N GLU A 13 6.43 16.14 -10.18
CA GLU A 13 5.03 16.38 -9.80
C GLU A 13 4.15 16.66 -11.01
N ARG A 14 4.61 17.53 -11.92
CA ARG A 14 3.90 17.83 -13.17
C ARG A 14 3.64 16.56 -13.98
N ARG A 15 4.67 15.72 -14.17
CA ARG A 15 4.55 14.48 -14.92
C ARG A 15 3.63 13.48 -14.23
N LEU A 16 3.71 13.34 -12.90
CA LEU A 16 2.81 12.49 -12.13
C LEU A 16 1.34 12.89 -12.37
N ARG A 17 1.04 14.19 -12.28
CA ARG A 17 -0.32 14.72 -12.47
C ARG A 17 -0.86 14.62 -13.90
N THR A 18 0.00 14.42 -14.90
CA THR A 18 -0.46 14.05 -16.25
C THR A 18 -0.94 12.61 -16.38
N VAL A 19 -0.52 11.74 -15.46
CA VAL A 19 -0.84 10.31 -15.47
C VAL A 19 -2.00 10.00 -14.52
N VAL A 20 -2.04 10.65 -13.36
CA VAL A 20 -2.98 10.34 -12.28
C VAL A 20 -3.27 11.57 -11.41
N ASP A 21 -4.46 11.66 -10.82
CA ASP A 21 -4.68 12.50 -9.65
C ASP A 21 -4.20 11.72 -8.41
N PRO A 22 -3.00 12.03 -7.86
CA PRO A 22 -2.44 11.25 -6.76
C PRO A 22 -3.30 11.34 -5.50
N ASP A 23 -3.95 12.47 -5.27
CA ASP A 23 -4.75 12.73 -4.08
C ASP A 23 -6.06 11.91 -4.14
N ALA A 24 -6.67 11.80 -5.33
CA ALA A 24 -7.85 10.97 -5.52
C ALA A 24 -7.53 9.47 -5.36
N VAL A 25 -6.46 8.99 -5.98
CA VAL A 25 -6.10 7.57 -5.93
C VAL A 25 -5.65 7.15 -4.52
N ASP A 26 -4.94 8.00 -3.78
CA ASP A 26 -4.61 7.73 -2.37
C ASP A 26 -5.87 7.54 -1.50
N ARG A 27 -6.87 8.41 -1.68
CA ARG A 27 -8.16 8.27 -0.97
C ARG A 27 -8.88 6.97 -1.33
N MET A 28 -8.93 6.64 -2.62
CA MET A 28 -9.53 5.37 -3.08
C MET A 28 -8.82 4.16 -2.49
N ALA A 29 -7.49 4.13 -2.55
CA ALA A 29 -6.69 3.04 -2.01
C ALA A 29 -6.92 2.84 -0.49
N LYS A 30 -6.98 3.93 0.28
CA LYS A 30 -7.26 3.87 1.72
C LYS A 30 -8.67 3.38 2.03
N HIS A 31 -9.65 3.80 1.22
CA HIS A 31 -11.02 3.30 1.33
C HIS A 31 -11.08 1.78 1.10
N ASP A 32 -10.47 1.31 0.01
CA ASP A 32 -10.46 -0.12 -0.33
C ASP A 32 -9.71 -0.96 0.72
N GLN A 33 -8.62 -0.42 1.27
CA GLN A 33 -7.92 -1.03 2.40
C GLN A 33 -8.82 -1.15 3.63
N ALA A 34 -9.56 -0.10 3.98
CA ALA A 34 -10.48 -0.11 5.11
C ALA A 34 -11.60 -1.14 4.92
N GLU A 35 -12.20 -1.21 3.72
CA GLU A 35 -13.18 -2.23 3.38
C GLU A 35 -12.60 -3.65 3.44
N SER A 36 -11.37 -3.84 2.97
CA SER A 36 -10.68 -5.13 3.07
C SER A 36 -10.47 -5.53 4.54
N ILE A 37 -10.03 -4.60 5.38
CA ILE A 37 -9.87 -4.84 6.82
C ILE A 37 -11.21 -5.24 7.45
N ALA A 38 -12.28 -4.51 7.17
CA ALA A 38 -13.61 -4.80 7.69
C ALA A 38 -14.11 -6.19 7.24
N ARG A 39 -13.94 -6.53 5.94
CA ARG A 39 -14.30 -7.84 5.39
C ARG A 39 -13.58 -9.01 6.06
N HIS A 40 -12.37 -8.79 6.57
CA HIS A 40 -11.57 -9.82 7.25
C HIS A 40 -11.74 -9.82 8.78
N GLY A 41 -12.78 -9.16 9.31
CA GLY A 41 -13.10 -9.18 10.74
C GLY A 41 -12.39 -8.10 11.56
N GLY A 42 -11.83 -7.09 10.88
CA GLY A 42 -11.15 -5.97 11.53
C GLY A 42 -9.66 -6.23 11.79
N ARG A 43 -8.98 -5.19 12.27
CA ARG A 43 -7.53 -5.18 12.47
C ARG A 43 -7.06 -6.29 13.41
N ASP A 44 -7.72 -6.46 14.54
CA ASP A 44 -7.30 -7.42 15.57
C ASP A 44 -7.43 -8.87 15.08
N ALA A 45 -8.47 -9.19 14.31
CA ALA A 45 -8.65 -10.50 13.69
C ALA A 45 -7.53 -10.81 12.67
N ILE A 46 -7.13 -9.81 11.87
CA ILE A 46 -6.02 -9.95 10.92
C ILE A 46 -4.69 -10.16 11.64
N ILE A 47 -4.42 -9.40 12.71
CA ILE A 47 -3.20 -9.55 13.51
C ILE A 47 -3.17 -10.92 14.18
N ALA A 48 -4.26 -11.34 14.81
CA ALA A 48 -4.36 -12.63 15.49
C ALA A 48 -4.26 -13.83 14.53
N ARG A 49 -4.67 -13.66 13.26
CA ARG A 49 -4.52 -14.68 12.22
C ARG A 49 -3.05 -14.95 11.87
N GLY A 50 -2.15 -14.01 12.11
CA GLY A 50 -0.74 -14.11 11.73
C GLY A 50 -0.50 -13.89 10.24
N THR A 51 0.77 -13.76 9.87
CA THR A 51 1.23 -13.59 8.48
C THR A 51 2.23 -14.67 8.12
N PHE A 52 2.43 -14.90 6.82
CA PHE A 52 3.57 -15.72 6.40
C PHE A 52 4.87 -15.00 6.74
N GLY A 53 5.80 -15.69 7.39
CA GLY A 53 7.16 -15.18 7.59
C GLY A 53 7.95 -15.06 6.28
N TYR A 54 7.51 -15.77 5.23
CA TYR A 54 8.05 -15.79 3.88
C TYR A 54 6.99 -16.34 2.92
N THR A 55 7.10 -16.08 1.62
CA THR A 55 6.22 -16.73 0.62
C THR A 55 6.65 -18.20 0.45
N PRO A 56 5.81 -19.20 0.76
CA PRO A 56 6.18 -20.61 0.66
C PRO A 56 6.46 -21.03 -0.79
N ALA A 57 7.40 -21.95 -0.98
CA ALA A 57 7.66 -22.52 -2.31
C ALA A 57 6.50 -23.43 -2.76
N PRO A 58 6.31 -23.67 -4.08
CA PRO A 58 5.31 -24.61 -4.56
C PRO A 58 5.50 -26.00 -3.91
N GLY A 59 4.48 -26.46 -3.19
CA GLY A 59 4.49 -27.77 -2.48
C GLY A 59 4.89 -27.70 -1.00
N GLU A 60 5.31 -26.54 -0.50
CA GLU A 60 5.62 -26.32 0.91
C GLU A 60 4.35 -26.02 1.72
N THR A 61 4.27 -26.53 2.95
CA THR A 61 3.15 -26.20 3.85
C THR A 61 3.35 -24.79 4.42
N PRO A 62 2.40 -23.86 4.26
CA PRO A 62 2.56 -22.50 4.76
C PRO A 62 2.59 -22.44 6.30
N GLU A 63 3.62 -21.83 6.87
CA GLU A 63 3.69 -21.50 8.29
C GLU A 63 3.28 -20.05 8.53
N PHE A 64 2.26 -19.85 9.37
CA PHE A 64 1.83 -18.52 9.82
C PHE A 64 2.54 -18.20 11.14
N LYS A 65 3.12 -17.00 11.23
CA LYS A 65 3.72 -16.43 12.44
C LYS A 65 2.90 -15.26 12.97
#